data_AF-A0A0F9Z2H4-F1
#
_entry.id   AF-A0A0F9Z2H4-F1
#
_cell.length_a   1.000
_cell.length_b   1.000
_cell.length_c   1.000
_cell.angle_alpha   90.00
_cell.angle_beta   90.00
_cell.angle_gamma   90.00
#
_symmetry.space_group_name_H-M   'P 1'
#
loop_
_entity.id
_entity.type
_entity.pdbx_description
1 polymer ?
#
loop_
_entity_poly.entity_id
_entity_poly.type
_entity_poly.pdbx_seq_one_letter_code
_entity_poly.pdbx_strand_id
1 'polypeptide(L)'
;MDRTHIFLAVLVVIASLLSAGCSNNDMFMTDQRLQRGMVVILPGVEGPSGYNRDVRRGLVSAGVPYALPIRSWGTPIPLLGIFLRQIDIIGAHIAAAGIRDEIVRYQDAHPGAPVYIIGHSGGGAIAVMVAEKMPDERKIQGLVLLSASISSAHNLTDALSHCEYGIVNFHNTDDGLLLLVGTTLAGNVDRLYGPAAGLIGFDWPKDSHNDLRKQAYARLYQRELTPDMTLGGDPHTRVTKPRFVATYIAPWILRSRWPATKAEMYAYIPTSEP
;
A
#
# COMPACT_ATOMS: atom_id res chain seq x y z
N MET A 1 39.66 -21.17 7.77
CA MET A 1 38.83 -20.16 8.47
C MET A 1 38.27 -20.82 9.71
N ASP A 2 38.62 -20.28 10.88
CA ASP A 2 38.35 -20.89 12.17
C ASP A 2 36.85 -20.80 12.54
N ARG A 3 36.27 -21.92 12.98
CA ARG A 3 34.82 -22.09 13.22
C ARG A 3 34.29 -21.10 14.26
N THR A 4 35.16 -20.61 15.13
CA THR A 4 34.91 -19.62 16.16
C THR A 4 34.59 -18.22 15.59
N HIS A 5 35.22 -17.83 14.47
CA HIS A 5 34.93 -16.55 13.81
C HIS A 5 33.60 -16.56 13.06
N ILE A 6 33.18 -17.73 12.55
CA ILE A 6 31.87 -17.92 11.91
C ILE A 6 30.76 -17.82 12.96
N PHE A 7 30.94 -18.43 14.14
CA PHE A 7 29.96 -18.37 15.23
C PHE A 7 29.79 -16.95 15.80
N LEU A 8 30.88 -16.20 15.98
CA LEU A 8 30.83 -14.80 16.42
C LEU A 8 30.21 -13.88 15.37
N ALA A 9 30.52 -14.08 14.08
CA ALA A 9 29.87 -13.32 13.00
C ALA A 9 28.36 -13.60 12.90
N VAL A 10 27.93 -14.85 13.10
CA VAL A 10 26.52 -15.24 13.13
C VAL A 10 25.80 -14.64 14.33
N LEU A 11 26.41 -14.60 15.52
CA LEU A 11 25.83 -13.96 16.71
C LEU A 11 25.70 -12.44 16.57
N VAL A 12 26.67 -11.76 15.94
CA VAL A 12 26.59 -10.32 15.67
C VAL A 12 25.49 -10.00 14.64
N VAL A 13 25.30 -10.83 13.62
CA VAL A 13 24.18 -10.69 12.66
C VAL A 13 22.83 -10.95 13.33
N ILE A 14 22.72 -11.94 14.22
CA ILE A 14 21.48 -12.23 14.97
C ILE A 14 21.13 -11.09 15.94
N ALA A 15 22.11 -10.51 16.64
CA ALA A 15 21.89 -9.35 17.52
C ALA A 15 21.50 -8.07 16.74
N SER A 16 21.97 -7.94 15.50
CA SER A 16 21.60 -6.85 14.58
C SER A 16 20.17 -7.01 14.03
N LEU A 17 19.65 -8.24 13.98
CA LEU A 17 18.30 -8.55 13.49
C LEU A 17 17.23 -8.47 14.59
N LEU A 18 17.61 -8.59 15.85
CA LEU A 18 16.72 -8.39 17.01
C LEU A 18 16.55 -6.90 17.39
N SER A 19 17.39 -6.02 16.85
CA SER A 19 17.31 -4.56 17.05
C SER A 19 16.67 -3.81 15.87
N ALA A 20 16.38 -4.50 14.77
CA ALA A 20 15.73 -3.93 13.60
C ALA A 20 14.21 -4.20 13.62
N GLY A 21 13.44 -3.39 14.34
CA GLY A 21 11.99 -3.47 14.15
C GLY A 21 11.05 -2.79 15.12
N CYS A 22 11.50 -2.13 16.19
CA CYS A 22 10.64 -1.17 16.86
C CYS A 22 10.45 0.01 15.90
N SER A 23 9.45 -0.08 15.02
CA SER A 23 8.95 1.08 14.30
C SER A 23 8.57 2.08 15.38
N ASN A 24 9.38 3.14 15.54
CA ASN A 24 9.12 4.21 16.51
C ASN A 24 7.86 4.97 16.05
N ASN A 25 6.71 4.34 16.25
CA ASN A 25 5.39 4.81 15.87
C ASN A 25 4.90 5.84 16.88
N ASP A 26 5.34 5.76 18.13
CA ASP A 26 4.91 6.64 19.22
C ASP A 26 5.13 8.12 18.87
N MET A 27 6.29 8.45 18.29
CA MET A 27 6.59 9.82 17.81
C MET A 27 5.62 10.32 16.72
N PHE A 28 4.95 9.41 16.01
CA PHE A 28 4.03 9.73 14.92
C PHE A 28 2.57 9.44 15.26
N MET A 29 2.28 8.98 16.48
CA MET A 29 0.96 8.63 17.00
C MET A 29 0.56 9.51 18.20
N THR A 30 1.09 10.74 18.27
CA THR A 30 0.72 11.71 19.30
C THR A 30 -0.76 12.10 19.21
N ASP A 31 -1.39 12.44 20.34
CA ASP A 31 -2.80 12.90 20.39
C ASP A 31 -3.10 14.01 19.39
N GLN A 32 -2.20 15.00 19.25
CA GLN A 32 -2.37 16.09 18.28
C GLN A 32 -2.53 15.61 16.83
N ARG A 33 -1.80 14.54 16.46
CA ARG A 33 -1.86 13.96 15.11
C ARG A 33 -3.06 13.05 14.96
N LEU A 34 -3.38 12.25 15.99
CA LEU A 34 -4.56 11.40 16.03
C LEU A 34 -5.87 12.20 15.94
N GLN A 35 -5.94 13.37 16.57
CA GLN A 35 -7.11 14.25 16.45
C GLN A 35 -7.33 14.80 15.03
N ARG A 36 -6.30 14.79 14.18
CA ARG A 36 -6.36 15.36 12.83
C ARG A 36 -6.61 14.33 11.74
N GLY A 37 -6.33 13.05 11.98
CA GLY A 37 -6.40 11.99 10.97
C GLY A 37 -5.35 10.91 11.17
N MET A 38 -5.41 9.85 10.37
CA MET A 38 -4.44 8.75 10.36
C MET A 38 -4.11 8.30 8.93
N VAL A 39 -2.85 7.99 8.66
CA VAL A 39 -2.39 7.32 7.43
C VAL A 39 -1.65 6.05 7.83
N VAL A 40 -2.29 4.91 7.63
CA VAL A 40 -1.69 3.61 7.90
C VAL A 40 -0.73 3.26 6.76
N ILE A 41 0.54 3.02 7.08
CA ILE A 41 1.58 2.66 6.11
C ILE A 41 1.84 1.16 6.21
N LEU A 42 1.56 0.45 5.11
CA LEU A 42 1.69 -1.00 5.01
C LEU A 42 2.90 -1.38 4.14
N PRO A 43 3.90 -2.07 4.72
CA PRO A 43 5.12 -2.47 4.04
C PRO A 43 4.90 -3.53 2.98
N GLY A 44 5.90 -3.75 2.13
CA GLY A 44 5.97 -4.93 1.28
C GLY A 44 6.17 -6.22 2.08
N VAL A 45 6.35 -7.32 1.36
CA VAL A 45 6.56 -8.66 1.93
C VAL A 45 7.79 -8.75 2.84
N GLU A 46 8.76 -7.84 2.70
CA GLU A 46 9.93 -7.77 3.58
C GLU A 46 9.56 -7.27 4.99
N GLY A 47 8.43 -6.58 5.15
CA GLY A 47 7.99 -5.98 6.41
C GLY A 47 8.59 -4.59 6.66
N PRO A 48 8.48 -4.04 7.88
CA PRO A 48 8.89 -2.67 8.18
C PRO A 48 10.38 -2.37 7.89
N SER A 49 10.64 -1.82 6.71
CA SER A 49 11.97 -1.49 6.21
C SER A 49 12.25 0.02 6.12
N GLY A 50 13.42 0.38 5.57
CA GLY A 50 13.76 1.77 5.24
C GLY A 50 12.77 2.40 4.25
N TYR A 51 12.16 1.62 3.36
CA TYR A 51 11.18 2.10 2.39
C TYR A 51 9.97 2.76 3.07
N ASN A 52 9.44 2.12 4.11
CA ASN A 52 8.27 2.62 4.85
C ASN A 52 8.60 3.85 5.70
N ARG A 53 9.84 3.90 6.23
CA ARG A 53 10.34 5.10 6.91
C ARG A 53 10.53 6.25 5.92
N ASP A 54 10.94 5.97 4.68
CA ASP A 54 11.06 6.96 3.60
C ASP A 54 9.70 7.54 3.21
N VAL A 55 8.67 6.69 3.08
CA VAL A 55 7.28 7.12 2.88
C VAL A 55 6.87 8.07 4.01
N ARG A 56 7.04 7.64 5.27
CA ARG A 56 6.70 8.48 6.42
C ARG A 56 7.46 9.81 6.43
N ARG A 57 8.76 9.80 6.10
CA ARG A 57 9.58 11.03 5.99
C ARG A 57 9.08 11.97 4.90
N GLY A 58 8.66 11.43 3.77
CA GLY A 58 8.06 12.22 2.69
C GLY A 58 6.77 12.89 3.09
N LEU A 59 5.86 12.17 3.75
CA LEU A 59 4.61 12.71 4.27
C LEU A 59 4.85 13.83 5.30
N VAL A 60 5.80 13.63 6.21
CA VAL A 60 6.20 14.66 7.19
C VAL A 60 6.76 15.89 6.48
N SER A 61 7.65 15.70 5.51
CA SER A 61 8.26 16.81 4.76
C SER A 61 7.24 17.60 3.94
N ALA A 62 6.15 16.96 3.52
CA ALA A 62 5.03 17.58 2.82
C ALA A 62 4.00 18.22 3.76
N GLY A 63 4.22 18.18 5.09
CA GLY A 63 3.32 18.79 6.06
C GLY A 63 2.06 17.99 6.37
N VAL A 64 2.03 16.68 6.11
CA VAL A 64 0.88 15.81 6.45
C VAL A 64 0.70 15.78 7.98
N PRO A 65 -0.45 16.25 8.49
CA PRO A 65 -0.61 16.48 9.93
C PRO A 65 -1.14 15.26 10.69
N TYR A 66 -1.49 14.19 9.97
CA TYR A 66 -2.16 12.98 10.47
C TYR A 66 -1.19 12.01 11.14
N ALA A 67 -1.67 11.17 12.06
CA ALA A 67 -0.89 10.07 12.61
C ALA A 67 -0.33 9.16 11.51
N LEU A 68 0.91 8.68 11.62
CA LEU A 68 1.60 7.91 10.56
C LEU A 68 2.14 6.56 11.06
N PRO A 69 1.25 5.66 11.53
CA PRO A 69 1.68 4.33 11.96
C PRO A 69 2.21 3.50 10.78
N ILE A 70 3.35 2.85 10.97
CA ILE A 70 3.78 1.73 10.13
C ILE A 70 3.31 0.45 10.80
N ARG A 71 2.53 -0.38 10.10
CA ARG A 71 1.98 -1.64 10.62
C ARG A 71 2.59 -2.83 9.89
N SER A 72 3.20 -3.74 10.65
CA SER A 72 3.65 -5.02 10.11
C SER A 72 2.45 -5.93 9.84
N TRP A 73 2.60 -6.83 8.88
CA TRP A 73 1.61 -7.86 8.58
C TRP A 73 2.32 -9.17 8.21
N GLY A 74 1.58 -10.28 8.30
CA GLY A 74 2.10 -11.62 8.10
C GLY A 74 3.05 -12.09 9.20
N THR A 75 3.48 -13.35 9.11
CA THR A 75 4.38 -13.96 10.10
C THR A 75 5.85 -13.62 9.79
N PRO A 76 6.65 -13.10 10.75
CA PRO A 76 8.09 -12.92 10.56
C PRO A 76 8.82 -14.25 10.72
N ILE A 77 8.99 -14.99 9.63
CA ILE A 77 9.80 -16.22 9.62
C ILE A 77 11.20 -15.87 9.06
N PRO A 78 12.29 -15.94 9.85
CA PRO A 78 13.64 -15.68 9.34
C PRO A 78 14.01 -16.64 8.19
N LEU A 79 14.76 -16.14 7.20
CA LEU A 79 15.26 -16.84 6.00
C LEU A 79 14.20 -17.34 4.99
N LEU A 80 12.99 -17.71 5.41
CA LEU A 80 11.88 -18.14 4.53
C LEU A 80 10.74 -17.11 4.38
N GLY A 81 10.77 -16.02 5.16
CA GLY A 81 9.64 -15.12 5.37
C GLY A 81 9.18 -14.30 4.17
N ILE A 82 10.04 -14.04 3.18
CA ILE A 82 9.63 -13.30 1.96
C ILE A 82 8.70 -14.17 1.11
N PHE A 83 9.11 -15.42 0.84
CA PHE A 83 8.30 -16.38 0.08
C PHE A 83 7.06 -16.83 0.86
N LEU A 84 7.20 -17.05 2.18
CA LEU A 84 6.07 -17.49 3.01
C LEU A 84 5.01 -16.40 3.19
N ARG A 85 5.36 -15.12 3.39
CA ARG A 85 4.36 -14.04 3.50
C ARG A 85 3.58 -13.80 2.22
N GLN A 86 4.18 -14.11 1.07
CA GLN A 86 3.52 -13.97 -0.23
C GLN A 86 2.46 -15.06 -0.47
N ILE A 87 2.61 -16.23 0.18
CA ILE A 87 1.65 -17.35 0.10
C ILE A 87 0.79 -17.53 1.37
N ASP A 88 1.08 -16.78 2.44
CA ASP A 88 0.36 -16.79 3.72
C ASP A 88 -0.95 -16.01 3.64
N ILE A 89 -1.88 -16.52 2.82
CA ILE A 89 -3.21 -15.93 2.57
C ILE A 89 -4.00 -15.81 3.88
N ILE A 90 -3.87 -16.80 4.77
CA ILE A 90 -4.55 -16.78 6.07
C ILE A 90 -3.97 -15.67 6.95
N GLY A 91 -2.64 -15.56 7.05
CA GLY A 91 -1.97 -14.49 7.78
C GLY A 91 -2.26 -13.10 7.19
N ALA A 92 -2.39 -12.98 5.86
CA ALA A 92 -2.80 -11.74 5.20
C ALA A 92 -4.23 -11.33 5.60
N HIS A 93 -5.19 -12.26 5.57
CA HIS A 93 -6.56 -11.96 6.00
C HIS A 93 -6.68 -11.66 7.49
N ILE A 94 -5.95 -12.36 8.36
CA ILE A 94 -5.90 -12.09 9.80
C ILE A 94 -5.30 -10.71 10.06
N ALA A 95 -4.18 -10.38 9.40
CA ALA A 95 -3.55 -9.08 9.53
C ALA A 95 -4.47 -7.96 9.05
N ALA A 96 -5.13 -8.14 7.90
CA ALA A 96 -6.11 -7.18 7.40
C ALA A 96 -7.28 -6.98 8.37
N ALA A 97 -7.80 -8.05 8.98
CA ALA A 97 -8.84 -7.95 10.00
C ALA A 97 -8.37 -7.20 11.25
N GLY A 98 -7.15 -7.46 11.74
CA GLY A 98 -6.58 -6.74 12.88
C GLY A 98 -6.35 -5.26 12.60
N ILE A 99 -5.88 -4.89 11.40
CA ILE A 99 -5.71 -3.49 10.98
C ILE A 99 -7.08 -2.82 10.82
N ARG A 100 -8.07 -3.52 10.28
CA ARG A 100 -9.47 -3.07 10.22
C ARG A 100 -10.00 -2.76 11.61
N ASP A 101 -9.82 -3.66 12.58
CA ASP A 101 -10.27 -3.45 13.97
C ASP A 101 -9.57 -2.26 14.64
N GLU A 102 -8.30 -2.02 14.30
CA GLU A 102 -7.58 -0.82 14.73
C GLU A 102 -8.19 0.47 14.14
N ILE A 103 -8.48 0.47 12.84
CA ILE A 103 -9.10 1.62 12.15
C ILE A 103 -10.48 1.91 12.74
N VAL A 104 -11.31 0.89 12.95
CA VAL A 104 -12.64 1.05 13.55
C VAL A 104 -12.54 1.67 14.94
N ARG A 105 -11.67 1.14 15.81
CA ARG A 105 -11.43 1.73 17.15
C ARG A 105 -10.93 3.16 17.07
N TYR A 106 -10.05 3.47 16.11
CA TYR A 106 -9.59 4.83 15.90
C TYR A 106 -10.74 5.75 15.50
N GLN A 107 -11.62 5.33 14.58
CA GLN A 107 -12.78 6.10 14.15
C GLN A 107 -13.80 6.31 15.27
N ASP A 108 -13.97 5.33 16.17
CA ASP A 108 -14.80 5.46 17.38
C ASP A 108 -14.25 6.52 18.33
N ALA A 109 -12.92 6.52 18.53
CA ALA A 109 -12.25 7.48 19.40
C ALA A 109 -12.12 8.89 18.77
N HIS A 110 -12.11 8.98 17.43
CA HIS A 110 -11.93 10.24 16.70
C HIS A 110 -12.99 10.39 15.58
N PRO A 111 -14.28 10.59 15.92
CA PRO A 111 -15.34 10.71 14.93
C PRO A 111 -15.06 11.83 13.92
N GLY A 112 -15.17 11.52 12.63
CA GLY A 112 -14.95 12.47 11.54
C GLY A 112 -13.48 12.74 11.18
N ALA A 113 -12.51 12.22 11.93
CA ALA A 113 -11.09 12.32 11.57
C ALA A 113 -10.76 11.38 10.39
N PRO A 114 -10.07 11.84 9.34
CA PRO A 114 -9.86 11.04 8.14
C PRO A 114 -8.86 9.90 8.36
N VAL A 115 -9.08 8.77 7.67
CA VAL A 115 -8.19 7.61 7.61
C VAL A 115 -7.82 7.33 6.16
N TYR A 116 -6.52 7.23 5.89
CA TYR A 116 -5.98 6.77 4.61
C TYR A 116 -5.11 5.54 4.83
N ILE A 117 -4.90 4.76 3.78
CA ILE A 117 -3.95 3.64 3.80
C ILE A 117 -3.01 3.77 2.61
N ILE A 118 -1.71 3.61 2.85
CA ILE A 118 -0.69 3.51 1.82
C ILE A 118 -0.13 2.11 1.85
N GLY A 119 -0.23 1.37 0.74
CA GLY A 119 0.30 0.02 0.62
C GLY A 119 1.39 -0.07 -0.44
N HIS A 120 2.57 -0.55 -0.06
CA HIS A 120 3.68 -0.80 -0.99
C HIS A 120 3.82 -2.30 -1.28
N SER A 121 3.95 -2.68 -2.55
CA SER A 121 4.12 -4.08 -2.96
C SER A 121 3.02 -4.98 -2.34
N GLY A 122 3.38 -6.03 -1.59
CA GLY A 122 2.43 -6.89 -0.88
C GLY A 122 1.52 -6.15 0.12
N GLY A 123 1.99 -5.04 0.70
CA GLY A 123 1.17 -4.17 1.54
C GLY A 123 0.03 -3.51 0.78
N GLY A 124 0.13 -3.40 -0.55
CA GLY A 124 -0.96 -2.98 -1.43
C GLY A 124 -2.13 -3.97 -1.41
N ALA A 125 -1.85 -5.28 -1.43
CA ALA A 125 -2.89 -6.30 -1.29
C ALA A 125 -3.57 -6.22 0.08
N ILE A 126 -2.79 -6.05 1.15
CA ILE A 126 -3.33 -5.89 2.51
C ILE A 126 -4.20 -4.62 2.60
N ALA A 127 -3.79 -3.51 1.99
CA ALA A 127 -4.57 -2.28 1.98
C ALA A 127 -5.96 -2.48 1.36
N VAL A 128 -6.02 -3.19 0.22
CA VAL A 128 -7.29 -3.56 -0.44
C VAL A 128 -8.12 -4.45 0.49
N MET A 129 -7.53 -5.52 1.04
CA MET A 129 -8.23 -6.44 1.96
C MET A 129 -8.74 -5.76 3.24
N VAL A 130 -8.05 -4.75 3.75
CA VAL A 130 -8.53 -3.95 4.89
C VAL A 130 -9.81 -3.21 4.49
N ALA A 131 -9.81 -2.55 3.33
CA ALA A 131 -10.96 -1.81 2.84
C ALA A 131 -12.16 -2.74 2.59
N GLU A 132 -11.95 -3.91 2.00
CA GLU A 132 -13.01 -4.92 1.77
C GLU A 132 -13.63 -5.46 3.07
N LYS A 133 -12.89 -5.42 4.18
CA LYS A 133 -13.34 -5.93 5.49
C LYS A 133 -13.94 -4.85 6.39
N MET A 134 -13.96 -3.60 5.93
CA MET A 134 -14.61 -2.52 6.66
C MET A 134 -16.12 -2.83 6.81
N PRO A 135 -16.76 -2.47 7.95
CA PRO A 135 -18.21 -2.54 8.07
C PRO A 135 -18.91 -1.56 7.12
N ASP A 136 -20.11 -1.90 6.66
CA ASP A 136 -20.85 -1.13 5.64
C ASP A 136 -21.06 0.36 6.01
N GLU A 137 -21.21 0.68 7.31
CA GLU A 137 -21.41 2.05 7.80
C GLU A 137 -20.11 2.85 7.96
N ARG A 138 -18.94 2.24 7.69
CA ARG A 138 -17.63 2.82 7.93
C ARG A 138 -16.90 3.02 6.61
N LYS A 139 -16.39 4.23 6.40
CA LYS A 139 -15.54 4.54 5.25
C LYS A 139 -14.17 5.03 5.69
N ILE A 140 -13.17 4.70 4.90
CA ILE A 140 -11.87 5.37 4.90
C ILE A 140 -11.85 6.40 3.75
N GLN A 141 -10.98 7.41 3.81
CA GLN A 141 -10.94 8.43 2.77
C GLN A 141 -10.37 7.88 1.46
N GLY A 142 -9.33 7.05 1.51
CA GLY A 142 -8.86 6.39 0.29
C GLY A 142 -7.60 5.56 0.47
N LEU A 143 -7.29 4.79 -0.59
CA LEU A 143 -6.09 3.97 -0.68
C LEU A 143 -5.10 4.57 -1.69
N VAL A 144 -3.82 4.62 -1.30
CA VAL A 144 -2.70 4.87 -2.23
C VAL A 144 -1.89 3.59 -2.35
N LEU A 145 -1.86 3.03 -3.55
CA LEU A 145 -1.19 1.77 -3.85
C LEU A 145 0.09 2.04 -4.65
N LEU A 146 1.21 1.50 -4.19
CA LEU A 146 2.53 1.72 -4.77
C LEU A 146 3.09 0.38 -5.25
N SER A 147 3.15 0.17 -6.58
CA SER A 147 3.61 -1.09 -7.18
C SER A 147 2.93 -2.32 -6.56
N ALA A 148 1.60 -2.25 -6.38
CA ALA A 148 0.85 -3.22 -5.59
C ALA A 148 0.93 -4.65 -6.15
N SER A 149 1.22 -5.61 -5.27
CA SER A 149 1.32 -7.04 -5.58
C SER A 149 -0.01 -7.76 -5.34
N ILE A 150 -1.03 -7.34 -6.08
CA ILE A 150 -2.38 -7.92 -6.15
C ILE A 150 -2.76 -8.06 -7.63
N SER A 151 -3.61 -9.01 -8.01
CA SER A 151 -3.99 -9.21 -9.40
C SER A 151 -4.58 -7.95 -10.04
N SER A 152 -4.23 -7.68 -11.31
CA SER A 152 -4.92 -6.66 -12.12
C SER A 152 -6.43 -6.93 -12.23
N ALA A 153 -6.82 -8.21 -12.24
CA ALA A 153 -8.20 -8.65 -12.39
C ALA A 153 -8.99 -8.67 -11.06
N HIS A 154 -8.35 -8.27 -9.95
CA HIS A 154 -9.01 -8.25 -8.65
C HIS A 154 -10.25 -7.36 -8.65
N ASN A 155 -11.34 -7.85 -8.06
CA ASN A 155 -12.59 -7.09 -8.01
C ASN A 155 -12.57 -6.05 -6.88
N LEU A 156 -12.28 -4.81 -7.22
CA LEU A 156 -12.20 -3.70 -6.26
C LEU A 156 -13.56 -3.17 -5.79
N THR A 157 -14.69 -3.76 -6.17
CA THR A 157 -16.02 -3.21 -5.87
C THR A 157 -16.21 -2.95 -4.37
N ASP A 158 -15.85 -3.93 -3.54
CA ASP A 158 -16.01 -3.84 -2.08
C ASP A 158 -14.97 -2.89 -1.46
N ALA A 159 -13.73 -2.88 -1.93
CA ALA A 159 -12.74 -1.90 -1.47
C ALA A 159 -13.17 -0.47 -1.82
N LEU A 160 -13.68 -0.25 -3.04
CA LEU A 160 -14.13 1.06 -3.52
C LEU A 160 -15.40 1.54 -2.82
N SER A 161 -16.33 0.66 -2.43
CA SER A 161 -17.52 1.06 -1.68
C SER A 161 -17.18 1.65 -0.31
N HIS A 162 -16.10 1.16 0.32
CA HIS A 162 -15.59 1.62 1.62
C HIS A 162 -14.55 2.76 1.53
N CYS A 163 -14.16 3.18 0.32
CA CYS A 163 -13.33 4.36 0.12
C CYS A 163 -14.18 5.56 -0.27
N GLU A 164 -14.10 6.68 0.46
CA GLU A 164 -14.88 7.89 0.17
C GLU A 164 -14.39 8.58 -1.12
N TYR A 165 -13.07 8.75 -1.26
CA TYR A 165 -12.44 9.39 -2.41
C TYR A 165 -11.96 8.37 -3.44
N GLY A 166 -11.72 7.12 -3.04
CA GLY A 166 -11.41 6.02 -3.93
C GLY A 166 -10.03 5.41 -3.72
N ILE A 167 -9.46 4.88 -4.81
CA ILE A 167 -8.18 4.18 -4.84
C ILE A 167 -7.31 4.79 -5.92
N VAL A 168 -6.07 5.17 -5.61
CA VAL A 168 -5.07 5.56 -6.60
C VAL A 168 -3.96 4.50 -6.63
N ASN A 169 -3.73 3.93 -7.81
CA ASN A 169 -2.71 2.92 -8.05
C ASN A 169 -1.57 3.49 -8.91
N PHE A 170 -0.37 3.54 -8.34
CA PHE A 170 0.86 3.86 -9.05
C PHE A 170 1.47 2.56 -9.60
N HIS A 171 1.48 2.40 -10.92
CA HIS A 171 1.94 1.19 -11.61
C HIS A 171 3.04 1.50 -12.62
N ASN A 172 3.80 0.49 -13.06
CA ASN A 172 4.84 0.67 -14.07
C ASN A 172 5.13 -0.62 -14.83
N THR A 173 5.32 -0.52 -16.14
CA THR A 173 5.54 -1.66 -17.03
C THR A 173 7.01 -2.15 -17.05
N ASP A 174 7.94 -1.33 -16.55
CA ASP A 174 9.38 -1.61 -16.49
C ASP A 174 9.82 -2.37 -15.21
N ASP A 175 8.88 -2.79 -14.34
CA ASP A 175 9.12 -3.54 -13.10
C ASP A 175 9.46 -5.03 -13.38
N GLY A 176 10.55 -5.25 -14.11
CA GLY A 176 10.86 -6.55 -14.74
C GLY A 176 11.33 -7.66 -13.80
N LEU A 177 11.60 -7.40 -12.51
CA LEU A 177 12.30 -8.39 -11.65
C LEU A 177 11.51 -8.86 -10.42
N LEU A 178 10.59 -8.07 -9.85
CA LEU A 178 9.85 -8.47 -8.63
C LEU A 178 8.38 -8.83 -8.89
N LEU A 179 7.75 -8.24 -9.90
CA LEU A 179 6.35 -8.53 -10.24
C LEU A 179 6.18 -9.81 -11.09
N LEU A 180 7.23 -10.27 -11.79
CA LEU A 180 7.22 -11.51 -12.57
C LEU A 180 7.43 -12.77 -11.69
N VAL A 181 8.17 -12.68 -10.58
CA VAL A 181 8.44 -13.85 -9.72
C VAL A 181 7.25 -14.19 -8.81
N GLY A 182 6.46 -13.19 -8.41
CA GLY A 182 5.27 -13.38 -7.56
C GLY A 182 4.00 -13.83 -8.29
N THR A 183 3.82 -13.42 -9.54
CA THR A 183 2.56 -13.63 -10.30
C THR A 183 2.50 -14.95 -11.07
N THR A 184 3.66 -15.58 -11.33
CA THR A 184 3.77 -16.70 -12.29
C THR A 184 3.94 -18.08 -11.64
N LEU A 185 4.23 -18.19 -10.33
CA LEU A 185 4.56 -19.48 -9.70
C LEU A 185 3.60 -19.96 -8.60
N ALA A 186 2.73 -19.12 -8.02
CA ALA A 186 1.83 -19.53 -6.92
C ALA A 186 0.44 -18.85 -6.87
N GLY A 187 0.10 -17.96 -7.82
CA GLY A 187 -1.09 -17.10 -7.76
C GLY A 187 -0.87 -15.85 -6.89
N ASN A 188 -1.66 -14.80 -7.13
CA ASN A 188 -1.65 -13.60 -6.28
C ASN A 188 -2.30 -13.89 -4.90
N VAL A 189 -2.18 -12.99 -3.92
CA VAL A 189 -2.79 -13.16 -2.57
C VAL A 189 -4.32 -13.38 -2.67
N ASP A 190 -4.94 -12.90 -3.74
CA ASP A 190 -6.36 -13.04 -4.10
C ASP A 190 -6.68 -14.24 -5.02
N ARG A 191 -5.72 -15.15 -5.25
CA ARG A 191 -5.85 -16.40 -6.04
C ARG A 191 -6.12 -16.23 -7.53
N LEU A 192 -5.98 -15.02 -8.08
CA LEU A 192 -6.06 -14.79 -9.52
C LEU A 192 -4.66 -14.92 -10.13
N TYR A 193 -4.56 -15.73 -11.19
CA TYR A 193 -3.35 -15.84 -12.01
C TYR A 193 -3.33 -14.71 -13.03
N GLY A 194 -2.21 -14.01 -13.14
CA GLY A 194 -2.08 -12.89 -14.06
C GLY A 194 -1.21 -11.78 -13.52
N PRO A 195 -0.91 -10.78 -14.37
CA PRO A 195 -0.05 -9.67 -14.01
C PRO A 195 -0.59 -8.92 -12.79
N ALA A 196 0.33 -8.39 -11.98
CA ALA A 196 -0.03 -7.59 -10.82
C ALA A 196 -0.50 -6.19 -11.26
N ALA A 197 -1.40 -5.60 -10.47
CA ALA A 197 -1.87 -4.24 -10.67
C ALA A 197 -0.74 -3.20 -10.57
N GLY A 198 0.34 -3.51 -9.84
CA GLY A 198 1.56 -2.69 -9.83
C GLY A 198 2.33 -2.68 -11.16
N LEU A 199 2.12 -3.67 -12.03
CA LEU A 199 2.79 -3.79 -13.32
C LEU A 199 1.96 -3.11 -14.42
N ILE A 200 0.68 -3.48 -14.53
CA ILE A 200 -0.16 -3.08 -15.67
C ILE A 200 -1.38 -2.24 -15.29
N GLY A 201 -1.57 -1.93 -14.01
CA GLY A 201 -2.84 -1.39 -13.51
C GLY A 201 -3.88 -2.48 -13.25
N PHE A 202 -5.04 -2.07 -12.72
CA PHE A 202 -6.23 -2.89 -12.60
C PHE A 202 -7.06 -2.86 -13.88
N ASP A 203 -7.74 -3.97 -14.14
CA ASP A 203 -8.67 -4.12 -15.24
C ASP A 203 -9.95 -3.33 -14.96
N TRP A 204 -10.41 -2.60 -15.98
CA TRP A 204 -11.75 -2.01 -15.98
C TRP A 204 -12.80 -3.10 -16.19
N PRO A 205 -13.97 -3.02 -15.53
CA PRO A 205 -15.05 -3.98 -15.74
C PRO A 205 -15.58 -3.87 -17.18
N LYS A 206 -15.16 -4.79 -18.06
CA LYS A 206 -15.41 -4.72 -19.52
C LYS A 206 -16.89 -4.86 -19.91
N ASP A 207 -17.72 -5.52 -19.11
CA ASP A 207 -19.14 -5.79 -19.44
C ASP A 207 -20.06 -5.81 -18.20
N SER A 208 -19.95 -4.85 -17.28
CA SER A 208 -20.90 -4.82 -16.17
C SER A 208 -22.22 -4.17 -16.60
N HIS A 209 -23.26 -4.98 -16.81
CA HIS A 209 -24.67 -4.56 -16.72
C HIS A 209 -25.04 -4.06 -15.30
N ASN A 210 -24.10 -4.17 -14.36
CA ASN A 210 -24.20 -3.65 -13.01
C ASN A 210 -23.67 -2.21 -12.94
N ASP A 211 -24.58 -1.25 -12.90
CA ASP A 211 -24.28 0.18 -12.81
C ASP A 211 -23.54 0.54 -11.51
N LEU A 212 -23.79 -0.18 -10.40
CA LEU A 212 -23.11 0.05 -9.12
C LEU A 212 -21.61 -0.26 -9.24
N ARG A 213 -21.24 -1.31 -9.99
CA ARG A 213 -19.83 -1.64 -10.24
C ARG A 213 -19.14 -0.56 -11.07
N LYS A 214 -19.81 -0.04 -12.11
CA LYS A 214 -19.27 1.09 -12.91
C LYS A 214 -19.09 2.34 -12.05
N GLN A 215 -20.09 2.67 -11.24
CA GLN A 215 -20.04 3.81 -10.32
C GLN A 215 -18.94 3.68 -9.28
N ALA A 216 -18.73 2.48 -8.71
CA ALA A 216 -17.62 2.24 -7.79
C ALA A 216 -16.27 2.51 -8.45
N TYR A 217 -16.06 1.95 -9.65
CA TYR A 217 -14.82 2.09 -10.43
C TYR A 217 -14.57 3.51 -10.96
N ALA A 218 -15.58 4.41 -10.99
CA ALA A 218 -15.36 5.81 -11.33
C ALA A 218 -14.40 6.54 -10.35
N ARG A 219 -14.12 5.93 -9.18
CA ARG A 219 -13.17 6.42 -8.17
C ARG A 219 -11.89 5.57 -8.11
N LEU A 220 -11.63 4.76 -9.14
CA LEU A 220 -10.34 4.15 -9.38
C LEU A 220 -9.48 5.09 -10.24
N TYR A 221 -8.32 5.46 -9.73
CA TYR A 221 -7.33 6.27 -10.43
C TYR A 221 -6.09 5.42 -10.67
N GLN A 222 -5.59 5.44 -11.89
CA GLN A 222 -4.41 4.66 -12.28
C GLN A 222 -3.36 5.60 -12.83
N ARG A 223 -2.15 5.52 -12.28
CA ARG A 223 -1.04 6.41 -12.63
C ARG A 223 0.18 5.58 -12.99
N GLU A 224 0.48 5.57 -14.28
CA GLU A 224 1.73 4.98 -14.77
C GLU A 224 2.91 5.85 -14.32
N LEU A 225 3.93 5.21 -13.77
CA LEU A 225 5.17 5.87 -13.38
C LEU A 225 6.00 6.15 -14.62
N THR A 226 6.45 7.39 -14.77
CA THR A 226 7.39 7.76 -15.82
C THR A 226 8.83 7.77 -15.28
N PRO A 227 9.84 7.61 -16.15
CA PRO A 227 11.24 7.75 -15.77
C PRO A 227 11.56 9.08 -15.06
N ASP A 228 10.88 10.17 -15.42
CA ASP A 228 11.04 11.47 -14.77
C ASP A 228 10.56 11.45 -13.31
N MET A 229 9.44 10.76 -13.04
CA MET A 229 8.93 10.61 -11.68
C MET A 229 9.89 9.79 -10.80
N THR A 230 10.57 8.80 -11.38
CA THR A 230 11.51 7.90 -10.67
C THR A 230 12.96 8.39 -10.72
N LEU A 231 13.24 9.49 -11.42
CA LEU A 231 14.58 10.01 -11.71
C LEU A 231 15.49 8.93 -12.35
N GLY A 232 14.92 8.12 -13.23
CA GLY A 232 15.58 7.02 -13.93
C GLY A 232 16.04 5.86 -13.04
N GLY A 233 15.63 5.83 -11.76
CA GLY A 233 15.90 4.68 -10.89
C GLY A 233 14.77 3.65 -10.93
N ASP A 234 15.03 2.50 -10.30
CA ASP A 234 14.06 1.41 -10.14
C ASP A 234 12.70 1.92 -9.61
N PRO A 235 11.63 1.87 -10.43
CA PRO A 235 10.32 2.38 -10.04
C PRO A 235 9.78 1.74 -8.77
N HIS A 236 10.02 0.44 -8.56
CA HIS A 236 9.50 -0.32 -7.44
C HIS A 236 9.93 0.25 -6.09
N THR A 237 11.18 0.71 -6.01
CA THR A 237 11.75 1.31 -4.80
C THR A 237 11.65 2.83 -4.80
N ARG A 238 11.67 3.49 -5.97
CA ARG A 238 11.62 4.95 -6.09
C ARG A 238 10.30 5.55 -5.61
N VAL A 239 9.18 4.86 -5.79
CA VAL A 239 7.86 5.30 -5.27
C VAL A 239 7.82 5.50 -3.75
N THR A 240 8.74 4.87 -3.02
CA THR A 240 8.83 4.97 -1.56
C THR A 240 9.67 6.16 -1.10
N LYS A 241 10.43 6.81 -2.01
CA LYS A 241 11.41 7.83 -1.63
C LYS A 241 10.73 9.13 -1.17
N PRO A 242 11.31 9.86 -0.20
CA PRO A 242 10.64 11.00 0.41
C PRO A 242 10.23 12.08 -0.59
N ARG A 243 11.09 12.35 -1.60
CA ARG A 243 10.78 13.30 -2.68
C ARG A 243 9.58 12.84 -3.51
N PHE A 244 9.55 11.58 -3.94
CA PHE A 244 8.42 11.04 -4.69
C PHE A 244 7.13 11.17 -3.87
N VAL A 245 7.18 10.77 -2.60
CA VAL A 245 6.02 10.80 -1.70
C VAL A 245 5.52 12.24 -1.50
N ALA A 246 6.42 13.19 -1.25
CA ALA A 246 6.04 14.59 -1.07
C ALA A 246 5.44 15.20 -2.34
N THR A 247 5.98 14.85 -3.52
CA THR A 247 5.54 15.42 -4.80
C THR A 247 4.26 14.77 -5.33
N TYR A 248 4.12 13.44 -5.23
CA TYR A 248 3.10 12.68 -5.95
C TYR A 248 2.08 11.97 -5.07
N ILE A 249 2.39 11.70 -3.79
CA ILE A 249 1.49 10.98 -2.88
C ILE A 249 0.80 11.92 -1.90
N ALA A 250 1.55 12.81 -1.25
CA ALA A 250 1.00 13.76 -0.27
C ALA A 250 -0.17 14.61 -0.81
N PRO A 251 -0.22 15.04 -2.09
CA PRO A 251 -1.39 15.73 -2.63
C PRO A 251 -2.70 14.96 -2.55
N TRP A 252 -2.66 13.62 -2.63
CA TRP A 252 -3.84 12.76 -2.46
C TRP A 252 -4.29 12.72 -1.00
N ILE A 253 -3.37 12.85 -0.05
CA ILE A 253 -3.68 12.80 1.38
C ILE A 253 -4.17 14.15 1.93
N LEU A 254 -3.64 15.26 1.39
CA LEU A 254 -3.91 16.61 1.90
C LEU A 254 -5.20 17.23 1.35
N ARG A 255 -5.87 16.62 0.36
CA ARG A 255 -7.08 17.16 -0.27
C ARG A 255 -8.32 16.36 0.11
N SER A 256 -9.43 17.07 0.25
CA SER A 256 -10.74 16.51 0.63
C SER A 256 -11.56 15.98 -0.56
N ARG A 257 -10.93 15.77 -1.72
CA ARG A 257 -11.56 15.15 -2.90
C ARG A 257 -10.49 14.62 -3.84
N TRP A 258 -10.78 13.49 -4.49
CA TRP A 258 -9.95 12.93 -5.56
C TRP A 258 -10.64 13.10 -6.93
N PRO A 259 -9.84 13.20 -8.00
CA PRO A 259 -8.38 13.29 -7.99
C PRO A 259 -7.89 14.65 -7.50
N ALA A 260 -6.66 14.68 -6.97
CA ALA A 260 -6.14 15.84 -6.29
C ALA A 260 -6.04 17.08 -7.22
N THR A 261 -5.65 16.92 -8.49
CA THR A 261 -5.62 18.01 -9.49
C THR A 261 -6.09 17.60 -10.88
N LYS A 262 -6.46 18.58 -11.73
CA LYS A 262 -6.71 18.37 -13.17
C LYS A 262 -5.47 17.82 -13.90
N ALA A 263 -4.27 18.28 -13.56
CA ALA A 263 -3.04 17.73 -14.14
C ALA A 263 -2.83 16.24 -13.78
N GLU A 264 -3.32 15.81 -12.61
CA GLU A 264 -3.33 14.39 -12.20
C GLU A 264 -4.52 13.60 -12.80
N MET A 265 -5.59 14.27 -13.29
CA MET A 265 -6.67 13.65 -14.09
C MET A 265 -6.23 13.35 -15.52
N TYR A 266 -5.61 14.33 -16.20
CA TYR A 266 -5.41 14.28 -17.65
C TYR A 266 -4.24 13.40 -18.10
N ALA A 267 -3.57 12.71 -17.18
CA ALA A 267 -2.62 11.65 -17.52
C ALA A 267 -3.30 10.30 -17.84
N TYR A 268 -4.62 10.16 -17.61
CA TYR A 268 -5.38 8.98 -18.01
C TYR A 268 -6.86 9.33 -18.21
N ILE A 269 -7.19 9.92 -19.36
CA ILE A 269 -8.51 9.67 -19.96
C ILE A 269 -8.26 8.45 -20.87
N PRO A 270 -8.88 7.28 -20.62
CA PRO A 270 -8.93 6.28 -21.66
C PRO A 270 -9.57 6.98 -22.85
N THR A 271 -8.84 7.10 -23.96
CA THR A 271 -9.45 7.43 -25.25
C THR A 271 -10.42 6.29 -25.54
N SER A 272 -11.62 6.40 -25.02
CA SER A 272 -12.76 5.67 -25.50
C SER A 272 -13.05 6.25 -26.87
N GLU A 273 -12.46 5.71 -27.93
CA GLU A 273 -13.04 5.87 -29.27
C GLU A 273 -12.68 4.71 -30.21
N PRO A 274 -13.54 4.37 -31.18
CA PRO A 274 -14.95 4.77 -31.36
C PRO A 274 -15.94 3.64 -31.01
#